data_AF-A0A564ZLS5-F1
#
_entry.id   AF-A0A564ZLS5-F1
#
_cell.length_a   1.000
_cell.length_b   1.000
_cell.length_c   1.000
_cell.angle_alpha   90.00
_cell.angle_beta   90.00
_cell.angle_gamma   90.00
#
_symmetry.space_group_name_H-M   'P 1'
#
loop_
_entity.id
_entity.type
_entity.pdbx_description
1 polymer ?
#
loop_
_entity_poly.entity_id
_entity_poly.type
_entity_poly.pdbx_seq_one_letter_code
_entity_poly.pdbx_strand_id
1 'polypeptide(L)'
;MLDIRYRIDRMKALHALAESGLTETQAQRLDELHQARDEDGMLALLEGATLSPPAHKKLDILRQAKLLGERLTQLSRVIPLPHERIQELYPQIREIKVAYERSITEGERVMTRV
;
A
#
# COMPACT_ATOMS: atom_id res chain seq x y z
N MET A 1 -16.80 3.75 8.96
CA MET A 1 -16.32 3.65 7.55
C MET A 1 -15.06 4.49 7.38
N LEU A 2 -13.95 4.07 8.01
CA LEU A 2 -12.61 4.64 7.76
C LEU A 2 -12.03 4.12 6.43
N ASP A 3 -12.45 2.93 6.00
CA ASP A 3 -11.81 2.05 5.01
C ASP A 3 -11.66 2.61 3.57
N ILE A 4 -12.70 3.24 3.01
CA ILE A 4 -12.75 3.50 1.55
C ILE A 4 -11.70 4.51 1.08
N ARG A 5 -11.47 5.60 1.84
CA ARG A 5 -10.49 6.63 1.44
C ARG A 5 -9.07 6.07 1.48
N TYR A 6 -8.71 5.36 2.54
CA TYR A 6 -7.39 4.74 2.66
C TYR A 6 -7.18 3.65 1.62
N ARG A 7 -8.22 2.87 1.28
CA ARG A 7 -8.15 1.90 0.17
C ARG A 7 -7.91 2.58 -1.17
N ILE A 8 -8.66 3.63 -1.50
CA ILE A 8 -8.47 4.38 -2.76
C ILE A 8 -7.06 4.95 -2.84
N ASP A 9 -6.55 5.54 -1.76
CA ASP A 9 -5.22 6.12 -1.74
C ASP A 9 -4.11 5.07 -1.86
N ARG A 10 -4.26 3.90 -1.20
CA ARG A 10 -3.35 2.76 -1.39
C ARG A 10 -3.38 2.23 -2.81
N MET A 11 -4.57 2.08 -3.40
CA MET A 11 -4.72 1.61 -4.79
C MET A 11 -4.03 2.55 -5.78
N LYS A 12 -4.16 3.87 -5.61
CA LYS A 12 -3.40 4.84 -6.41
C LYS A 12 -1.89 4.68 -6.23
N ALA A 13 -1.43 4.47 -4.99
CA ALA A 13 -0.03 4.28 -4.69
C ALA A 13 0.54 2.97 -5.28
N LEU A 14 -0.25 1.90 -5.32
CA LEU A 14 0.08 0.63 -5.98
C LEU A 14 0.13 0.80 -7.50
N HIS A 15 -0.84 1.49 -8.10
CA HIS A 15 -0.88 1.75 -9.54
C HIS A 15 0.34 2.54 -10.00
N ALA A 16 0.79 3.53 -9.21
CA ALA A 16 2.00 4.30 -9.48
C ALA A 16 3.30 3.46 -9.51
N LEU A 17 3.29 2.21 -9.04
CA LEU A 17 4.43 1.31 -9.18
C LEU A 17 4.60 0.78 -10.61
N ALA A 18 3.62 1.03 -11.51
CA ALA A 18 3.69 0.75 -12.95
C ALA A 18 5.04 1.15 -13.57
N GLU A 19 5.55 2.31 -13.18
CA GLU A 19 6.76 2.93 -13.75
C GLU A 19 8.06 2.31 -13.20
N SER A 20 7.98 1.32 -12.32
CA SER A 20 9.12 0.84 -11.52
C SER A 20 9.70 -0.50 -11.96
N GLY A 21 9.60 -0.84 -13.25
CA GLY A 21 10.20 -2.06 -13.82
C GLY A 21 9.21 -3.15 -14.25
N LEU A 22 7.92 -2.81 -14.39
CA LEU A 22 6.94 -3.71 -14.97
C LEU A 22 7.09 -3.80 -16.49
N THR A 23 6.83 -4.99 -17.04
CA THR A 23 6.63 -5.17 -18.48
C THR A 23 5.33 -4.51 -18.93
N GLU A 24 5.21 -4.20 -20.22
CA GLU A 24 3.99 -3.60 -20.80
C GLU A 24 2.74 -4.42 -20.49
N THR A 25 2.83 -5.75 -20.62
CA THR A 25 1.72 -6.67 -20.29
C THR A 25 1.34 -6.61 -18.81
N GLN A 26 2.32 -6.52 -17.90
CA GLN A 26 2.02 -6.40 -16.47
C GLN A 26 1.45 -5.01 -16.13
N ALA A 27 1.94 -3.94 -16.76
CA ALA A 27 1.42 -2.59 -16.57
C ALA A 27 -0.06 -2.51 -17.05
N GLN A 28 -0.37 -3.09 -18.20
CA GLN A 28 -1.75 -3.16 -18.71
C GLN A 28 -2.65 -3.97 -17.77
N ARG A 29 -2.17 -5.11 -17.26
CA ARG A 29 -2.91 -5.90 -16.28
C ARG A 29 -3.13 -5.15 -14.97
N LEU A 30 -2.15 -4.37 -14.51
CA LEU A 30 -2.26 -3.52 -13.33
C LEU A 30 -3.34 -2.45 -13.50
N ASP A 31 -3.46 -1.87 -14.70
CA ASP A 31 -4.49 -0.90 -15.01
C ASP A 31 -5.90 -1.51 -14.98
N GLU A 32 -6.08 -2.70 -15.56
CA GLU A 32 -7.35 -3.44 -15.49
C GLU A 32 -7.77 -3.70 -14.04
N LEU A 33 -6.84 -4.13 -13.20
CA LEU A 33 -7.09 -4.40 -11.78
C LEU A 33 -7.43 -3.12 -11.01
N HIS A 34 -6.75 -2.01 -11.32
CA HIS A 34 -7.04 -0.70 -10.75
C HIS A 34 -8.44 -0.22 -11.13
N GLN A 35 -8.83 -0.34 -12.40
CA GLN A 35 -10.18 0.00 -12.88
C GLN A 35 -11.26 -0.89 -12.23
N ALA A 36 -10.98 -2.19 -12.07
CA ALA A 36 -11.86 -3.15 -11.39
C ALA A 36 -11.93 -2.96 -9.87
N ARG A 37 -11.12 -2.05 -9.31
CA ARG A 37 -10.96 -1.81 -7.87
C ARG A 37 -10.46 -3.03 -7.10
N ASP A 38 -9.69 -3.90 -7.74
CA ASP A 38 -9.16 -5.14 -7.15
C ASP A 38 -7.79 -4.90 -6.49
N GLU A 39 -7.80 -4.41 -5.25
CA GLU A 39 -6.56 -4.16 -4.47
C GLU A 39 -5.74 -5.45 -4.25
N ASP A 40 -6.40 -6.57 -4.02
CA ASP A 40 -5.74 -7.85 -3.77
C ASP A 40 -5.06 -8.38 -5.03
N GLY A 41 -5.74 -8.28 -6.18
CA GLY A 41 -5.16 -8.60 -7.47
C GLY A 41 -3.97 -7.71 -7.82
N MET A 42 -4.03 -6.41 -7.51
CA MET A 42 -2.91 -5.49 -7.72
C MET A 42 -1.68 -5.90 -6.89
N LEU A 43 -1.87 -6.24 -5.62
CA LEU A 43 -0.78 -6.71 -4.75
C LEU A 43 -0.16 -8.00 -5.29
N ALA A 44 -0.98 -9.00 -5.62
CA ALA A 44 -0.49 -10.28 -6.12
C ALA A 44 0.32 -10.13 -7.43
N LEU A 45 -0.13 -9.25 -8.33
CA LEU A 45 0.60 -8.96 -9.56
C LEU A 45 1.96 -8.32 -9.28
N LEU A 46 2.00 -7.34 -8.37
CA LEU A 46 3.20 -6.58 -8.03
C LEU A 46 4.22 -7.42 -7.24
N GLU A 47 3.77 -8.34 -6.40
CA GLU A 47 4.63 -9.30 -5.67
C GLU A 47 5.34 -10.27 -6.62
N GLY A 48 4.70 -10.64 -7.73
CA GLY A 48 5.30 -11.47 -8.78
C GLY A 48 6.14 -10.71 -9.80
N ALA A 49 6.22 -9.38 -9.71
CA ALA A 49 6.89 -8.54 -10.69
C ALA A 49 8.33 -8.22 -10.30
N THR A 50 9.19 -8.03 -11.31
CA THR A 50 10.60 -7.65 -11.11
C THR A 50 10.71 -6.13 -10.86
N LEU A 51 10.17 -5.65 -9.75
CA LEU A 51 10.22 -4.24 -9.39
C LEU A 51 11.62 -3.82 -8.93
N SER A 52 11.96 -2.55 -9.17
CA SER A 52 13.18 -1.96 -8.60
C SER A 52 13.21 -2.09 -7.06
N PRO A 53 14.40 -2.14 -6.42
CA PRO A 53 14.49 -2.27 -4.95
C PRO A 53 13.73 -1.19 -4.16
N PRO A 54 13.71 0.11 -4.58
CA PRO A 54 12.87 1.12 -3.94
C PRO A 54 11.36 0.83 -4.07
N ALA A 55 10.92 0.34 -5.23
CA ALA A 55 9.52 -0.02 -5.47
C ALA A 55 9.08 -1.25 -4.67
N HIS A 56 9.96 -2.25 -4.52
CA HIS A 56 9.74 -3.38 -3.60
C HIS A 56 9.51 -2.89 -2.16
N LYS A 57 10.35 -1.99 -1.65
CA LYS A 57 10.16 -1.41 -0.31
C LYS A 57 8.82 -0.68 -0.18
N LYS A 58 8.43 0.08 -1.20
CA LYS A 58 7.15 0.79 -1.20
C LYS A 58 5.96 -0.17 -1.24
N LEU A 59 6.04 -1.26 -2.02
CA LEU A 59 5.06 -2.33 -2.03
C LEU A 59 4.89 -2.96 -0.63
N ASP A 60 5.99 -3.26 0.06
CA ASP A 60 5.96 -3.81 1.42
C ASP A 60 5.26 -2.87 2.41
N ILE A 61 5.55 -1.57 2.36
CA ILE A 61 4.88 -0.56 3.20
C ILE A 61 3.37 -0.54 2.93
N LEU A 62 2.96 -0.57 1.67
CA LEU A 62 1.55 -0.56 1.28
C LEU A 62 0.82 -1.85 1.72
N ARG A 63 1.49 -3.00 1.64
CA ARG A 63 0.99 -4.28 2.14
C ARG A 63 0.80 -4.26 3.66
N GLN A 64 1.78 -3.75 4.41
CA GLN A 64 1.65 -3.58 5.86
C GLN A 64 0.50 -2.63 6.22
N ALA A 65 0.31 -1.54 5.46
CA ALA A 65 -0.78 -0.60 5.66
C ALA A 65 -2.17 -1.24 5.47
N LYS A 66 -2.31 -2.11 4.46
CA LYS A 66 -3.54 -2.89 4.23
C LYS A 66 -3.84 -3.82 5.40
N LEU A 67 -2.88 -4.65 5.81
CA LEU A 67 -3.05 -5.60 6.92
C LEU A 67 -3.44 -4.90 8.23
N LEU A 68 -2.82 -3.74 8.51
CA LEU A 68 -3.16 -2.94 9.68
C LEU A 68 -4.57 -2.36 9.60
N GLY A 69 -4.99 -1.89 8.42
CA GLY A 69 -6.35 -1.43 8.14
C GLY A 69 -7.38 -2.55 8.34
N GLU A 70 -7.11 -3.74 7.83
CA GLU A 70 -7.98 -4.92 8.01
C GLU A 70 -8.11 -5.30 9.49
N ARG A 71 -7.00 -5.28 10.25
CA ARG A 71 -7.01 -5.54 11.70
C ARG A 71 -7.82 -4.50 12.46
N LEU A 72 -7.70 -3.21 12.12
CA LEU A 72 -8.53 -2.14 12.70
C LEU A 72 -10.01 -2.35 12.38
N THR A 73 -10.33 -2.71 11.13
CA THR A 73 -11.70 -3.01 10.72
C THR A 73 -12.27 -4.20 11.49
N GLN A 74 -11.49 -5.26 11.70
CA GLN A 74 -11.90 -6.41 12.53
C GLN A 74 -12.19 -5.99 13.98
N LEU A 75 -11.27 -5.25 14.61
CA LEU A 75 -11.45 -4.77 15.99
C LEU A 75 -12.65 -3.83 16.13
N SER A 76 -12.93 -3.00 15.12
CA SER A 76 -14.08 -2.08 15.13
C SER A 76 -15.44 -2.77 15.13
N ARG A 77 -15.50 -4.06 14.78
CA ARG A 77 -16.72 -4.88 14.75
C ARG A 77 -16.98 -5.61 16.07
N VAL A 78 -16.02 -5.61 16.99
CA VAL A 78 -16.14 -6.27 18.30
C VAL A 78 -16.89 -5.36 19.29
N ILE A 79 -17.82 -5.94 20.06
CA ILE A 79 -18.60 -5.24 21.08
C ILE A 79 -18.48 -6.00 22.43
N PRO A 80 -18.06 -5.34 23.52
CA PRO A 80 -17.68 -3.93 23.61
C PRO A 80 -16.38 -3.62 22.83
N LEU A 81 -16.22 -2.36 22.43
CA LEU A 81 -15.08 -1.95 21.61
C LEU A 81 -13.75 -2.17 22.38
N PRO A 82 -12.78 -2.94 21.84
CA PRO A 82 -11.55 -3.27 22.55
C PRO A 82 -10.53 -2.13 22.43
N HIS A 83 -10.74 -1.05 23.19
CA HIS A 83 -9.93 0.18 23.11
C HIS A 83 -8.44 -0.06 23.30
N GLU A 84 -8.03 -0.92 24.24
CA GLU A 84 -6.61 -1.25 24.48
C GLU A 84 -5.96 -1.88 23.23
N ARG A 85 -6.66 -2.83 22.60
CA ARG A 85 -6.17 -3.50 21.37
C ARG A 85 -6.09 -2.55 20.19
N ILE A 86 -7.00 -1.58 20.10
CA ILE A 86 -6.93 -0.53 19.07
C ILE A 86 -5.75 0.41 19.37
N GLN A 87 -5.51 0.74 20.63
CA GLN A 87 -4.41 1.61 21.04
C GLN A 87 -3.03 1.01 20.71
N GLU A 88 -2.87 -0.31 20.90
CA GLU A 88 -1.66 -1.06 20.52
C GLU A 88 -1.29 -0.92 19.03
N LEU A 89 -2.24 -0.54 18.17
CA LEU A 89 -2.01 -0.37 16.72
C LEU A 89 -1.49 1.02 16.35
N TYR A 90 -1.69 2.06 17.18
CA TYR A 90 -1.26 3.43 16.83
C TYR A 90 0.24 3.57 16.55
N PRO A 91 1.16 2.94 17.31
CA PRO A 91 2.59 2.98 17.00
C PRO A 91 2.88 2.45 15.58
N GLN A 92 2.25 1.33 15.20
CA GLN A 92 2.42 0.73 13.87
C GLN A 92 1.88 1.65 12.77
N ILE A 93 0.73 2.31 12.99
CA ILE A 93 0.20 3.29 12.03
C ILE A 93 1.21 4.42 11.81
N ARG A 94 1.80 4.91 12.91
CA ARG A 94 2.79 5.99 12.86
C ARG A 94 4.06 5.57 12.11
N GLU A 95 4.57 4.38 12.38
CA GLU A 95 5.75 3.83 11.71
C GLU A 95 5.53 3.67 10.20
N ILE A 96 4.40 3.09 9.79
CA ILE A 96 4.03 2.93 8.38
C ILE A 96 3.91 4.29 7.69
N LYS A 97 3.29 5.27 8.34
CA LYS A 97 3.18 6.63 7.79
C LYS A 97 4.56 7.23 7.53
N VAL A 98 5.46 7.18 8.52
CA VAL A 98 6.82 7.73 8.39
C VAL A 98 7.61 6.99 7.31
N ALA A 99 7.50 5.66 7.24
CA ALA A 99 8.15 4.86 6.21
C ALA A 99 7.64 5.23 4.81
N TYR A 100 6.33 5.42 4.66
CA TYR A 100 5.72 5.82 3.39
C TYR A 100 6.18 7.21 2.95
N GLU A 101 6.18 8.19 3.86
CA GLU A 101 6.66 9.55 3.58
C GLU A 101 8.14 9.55 3.13
N ARG A 102 8.99 8.77 3.81
CA ARG A 102 10.40 8.61 3.41
C ARG A 102 10.54 7.99 2.02
N SER A 103 9.72 6.99 1.69
CA SER A 103 9.76 6.33 0.38
C SER A 103 9.40 7.27 -0.78
N ILE A 104 8.53 8.26 -0.53
CA ILE A 104 8.21 9.31 -1.52
C ILE A 104 9.43 10.22 -1.72
N THR A 105 9.99 10.73 -0.63
CA THR A 105 11.14 11.65 -0.70
C THR A 105 12.39 11.00 -1.30
N GLU A 106 12.62 9.71 -1.04
CA GLU A 106 13.73 8.96 -1.65
C GLU A 106 13.51 8.72 -3.14
N GLY A 107 12.27 8.43 -3.57
CA GLY A 107 11.92 8.30 -4.98
C GLY A 107 12.17 9.58 -5.79
N GLU A 108 11.80 10.74 -5.25
CA GLU A 108 12.04 12.05 -5.87
C GLU A 108 13.54 12.36 -6.01
N ARG A 109 14.35 12.01 -5.01
CA ARG A 109 15.81 12.22 -5.04
C ARG A 109 16.53 11.35 -6.06
N VAL A 110 16.03 10.15 -6.35
CA VAL A 110 16.59 9.25 -7.37
C VAL A 110 16.26 9.77 -8.78
N MET A 111 15.06 10.30 -9.02
CA MET A 111 14.68 10.87 -10.32
C MET A 111 15.41 12.19 -10.65
N THR A 112 15.87 12.95 -9.65
CA THR A 112 16.58 14.22 -9.87
C THR A 112 18.09 14.06 -10.16
N ARG A 113 18.62 12.82 -10.14
CA ARG A 113 20.05 12.54 -10.34
C ARG A 113 20.39 11.90 -11.70
N VAL A 114 19.46 11.92 -12.65
CA VAL A 114 19.66 11.45 -14.03
C VAL A 114 19.78 12.65 -14.98
#